data_AF-A0A1I2DS30-F1
#
_entry.id   AF-A0A1I2DS30-F1
#
_cell.length_a   1.000
_cell.length_b   1.000
_cell.length_c   1.000
_cell.angle_alpha   90.00
_cell.angle_beta   90.00
_cell.angle_gamma   90.00
#
_symmetry.space_group_name_H-M   'P 1'
#
loop_
_entity.id
_entity.type
_entity.pdbx_description
1 polymer ?
#
loop_
_entity_poly.entity_id
_entity_poly.type
_entity_poly.pdbx_seq_one_letter_code
_entity_poly.pdbx_strand_id
1 'polypeptide(L)'
;MARGRLCYRRPVPRSLTLPMAALLLALAPAPRAAAADEPVLVEFHFTPVPGAQIAIWLEDAQGKYVQDVMVTQAVGKYGIGNRPGIWNFLSSWRAPYGPRTSVLPVWAHRRGKTYPKIILHDEDPGDLDSLGFHENTSSDEPYFCRPLSPPEHEIISVDTMTCPSPKVFNSDKGQFDPGGEISWYPPRNDILGFDPLLDAEEIQTYAELNDLDAVTAATPPGEQAAFVTVLVRPEAMAEPPLTAYLEINLEADENASYSFDRETDHYVDPDLSAYGVEYLGQPAVVYAVPFDPLTKGFRGTSEYAGYADWNGATGTLHPPDATISTANGSGADRLKVMTKNGETFRWGVYSHGGPGDGGTTGDGESDSDGESDGVTGAGSTTEDDPGDGWGTCAQVQALAPVEDLALVSESFDRVQVSFRLPPPADPTIALKEVQVYSIASNAPLTEELLGAAHQSTFAAGELNTTEGLVSVEIGELWGDYTYQFAVRYEDACTNRSPLVTAQITTEAQKFQTVDTFCFLATAAWGAPWTAQVAALRTFRDDFLKTSPTGVDLIRFYYAHSPPLARVIAREPLLRGLARVVLQPVADAALLATAGG
;
A
#
# COMPACT_ATOMS: atom_id res chain seq x y z
N MET A 1 -15.64 52.00 73.07
CA MET A 1 -17.01 51.91 73.62
C MET A 1 -17.53 50.50 73.33
N ALA A 2 -18.18 49.70 74.17
CA ALA A 2 -18.35 49.60 75.61
C ALA A 2 -19.08 48.27 75.85
N ARG A 3 -18.60 47.42 76.80
CA ARG A 3 -19.35 46.42 77.62
C ARG A 3 -20.10 45.29 76.85
N GLY A 4 -20.08 44.00 77.18
CA GLY A 4 -19.82 43.24 78.42
C GLY A 4 -21.12 42.55 78.91
N ARG A 5 -21.02 41.23 79.21
CA ARG A 5 -21.92 40.34 80.02
C ARG A 5 -22.95 39.49 79.23
N LEU A 6 -22.96 38.15 79.26
CA LEU A 6 -23.11 37.10 80.31
C LEU A 6 -24.58 36.60 80.51
N CYS A 7 -24.72 35.27 80.42
CA CYS A 7 -25.65 34.36 81.12
C CYS A 7 -27.14 34.16 80.71
N TYR A 8 -27.41 32.96 80.13
CA TYR A 8 -28.12 31.80 80.72
C TYR A 8 -29.68 31.69 80.78
N ARG A 9 -30.18 30.63 80.11
CA ARG A 9 -31.11 29.54 80.54
C ARG A 9 -32.60 29.43 80.07
N ARG A 10 -32.87 28.23 79.48
CA ARG A 10 -34.04 27.27 79.55
C ARG A 10 -35.31 27.53 78.69
N PRO A 11 -36.17 26.50 78.35
CA PRO A 11 -36.11 25.02 78.54
C PRO A 11 -36.57 24.09 77.32
N VAL A 12 -36.13 22.80 77.36
CA VAL A 12 -36.73 21.44 77.04
C VAL A 12 -38.14 21.34 76.34
N PRO A 13 -38.60 20.30 75.54
CA PRO A 13 -38.24 18.84 75.43
C PRO A 13 -38.21 18.11 74.05
N ARG A 14 -37.60 16.90 74.07
CA ARG A 14 -37.94 15.57 73.45
C ARG A 14 -38.55 15.49 72.04
N SER A 15 -37.89 14.74 71.13
CA SER A 15 -38.25 13.34 70.77
C SER A 15 -37.34 12.76 69.65
N LEU A 16 -37.15 11.45 69.72
CA LEU A 16 -36.43 10.49 68.87
C LEU A 16 -36.47 10.71 67.33
N THR A 17 -35.37 10.36 66.63
CA THR A 17 -35.30 9.32 65.58
C THR A 17 -33.84 9.11 65.10
N LEU A 18 -33.52 7.86 64.69
CA LEU A 18 -32.22 7.24 64.37
C LEU A 18 -31.26 8.05 63.46
N PRO A 19 -29.92 7.91 63.62
CA PRO A 19 -28.98 8.19 62.56
C PRO A 19 -28.76 6.95 61.67
N MET A 20 -28.95 7.16 60.39
CA MET A 20 -28.64 6.26 59.28
C MET A 20 -27.13 6.04 59.22
N ALA A 21 -26.67 4.82 59.52
CA ALA A 21 -25.29 4.42 59.31
C ALA A 21 -25.02 4.33 57.80
N ALA A 22 -24.24 5.26 57.27
CA ALA A 22 -23.78 5.23 55.90
C ALA A 22 -22.77 4.09 55.72
N LEU A 23 -23.16 3.11 54.90
CA LEU A 23 -22.33 2.04 54.40
C LEU A 23 -21.34 2.62 53.38
N LEU A 24 -20.13 2.99 53.83
CA LEU A 24 -18.99 3.24 52.94
C LEU A 24 -18.46 1.88 52.49
N LEU A 25 -18.97 1.35 51.37
CA LEU A 25 -18.28 0.32 50.62
C LEU A 25 -17.03 0.96 50.03
N ALA A 26 -15.86 0.62 50.56
CA ALA A 26 -14.59 0.89 49.92
C ALA A 26 -14.56 0.10 48.60
N LEU A 27 -14.68 0.79 47.46
CA LEU A 27 -14.27 0.24 46.17
C LEU A 27 -12.75 0.09 46.23
N ALA A 28 -12.28 -1.13 46.51
CA ALA A 28 -10.92 -1.49 46.19
C ALA A 28 -10.76 -1.44 44.66
N PRO A 29 -9.73 -0.79 44.12
CA PRO A 29 -9.44 -0.91 42.70
C PRO A 29 -9.20 -2.39 42.38
N ALA A 30 -9.81 -2.89 41.32
CA ALA A 30 -9.50 -4.21 40.78
C ALA A 30 -7.98 -4.32 40.55
N PRO A 31 -7.36 -5.49 40.76
CA PRO A 31 -5.96 -5.66 40.43
C PRO A 31 -5.79 -5.38 38.95
N ARG A 32 -5.04 -4.32 38.62
CA ARG A 32 -4.58 -4.08 37.26
C ARG A 32 -3.69 -5.27 36.92
N ALA A 33 -4.06 -6.06 35.91
CA ALA A 33 -3.16 -7.06 35.35
C ALA A 33 -1.82 -6.36 35.08
N ALA A 34 -0.72 -6.96 35.53
CA ALA A 34 0.59 -6.44 35.23
C ALA A 34 0.70 -6.40 33.70
N ALA A 35 0.76 -5.20 33.12
CA ALA A 35 1.17 -5.07 31.73
C ALA A 35 2.56 -5.70 31.63
N ALA A 36 2.82 -6.45 30.55
CA ALA A 36 4.14 -7.01 30.33
C ALA A 36 5.18 -5.88 30.39
N ASP A 37 6.31 -6.08 31.07
CA ASP A 37 7.35 -5.06 31.13
C ASP A 37 8.14 -4.96 29.80
N GLU A 38 8.01 -5.94 28.92
CA GLU A 38 8.73 -6.06 27.65
C GLU A 38 7.78 -6.33 26.46
N PRO A 39 8.15 -5.90 25.24
CA PRO A 39 7.37 -6.20 24.04
C PRO A 39 7.42 -7.68 23.69
N VAL A 40 6.33 -8.19 23.09
CA VAL A 40 6.24 -9.59 22.64
C VAL A 40 6.31 -9.67 21.13
N LEU A 41 7.13 -10.60 20.61
CA LEU A 41 7.20 -10.92 19.19
C LEU A 41 5.97 -11.72 18.78
N VAL A 42 5.27 -11.25 17.74
CA VAL A 42 4.11 -11.90 17.15
C VAL A 42 4.29 -12.02 15.64
N GLU A 43 3.95 -13.18 15.10
CA GLU A 43 3.98 -13.49 13.68
C GLU A 43 2.57 -13.63 13.11
N PHE A 44 2.38 -13.19 11.88
CA PHE A 44 1.12 -13.17 11.16
C PHE A 44 1.30 -13.87 9.82
N HIS A 45 0.62 -15.00 9.60
CA HIS A 45 0.84 -15.90 8.48
C HIS A 45 -0.35 -15.94 7.53
N PHE A 46 -0.08 -15.82 6.24
CA PHE A 46 -1.11 -15.80 5.20
C PHE A 46 -0.52 -16.07 3.81
N THR A 47 -1.38 -16.48 2.86
CA THR A 47 -1.01 -16.66 1.45
C THR A 47 -2.03 -15.92 0.59
N PRO A 48 -1.74 -14.71 0.07
CA PRO A 48 -2.69 -13.96 -0.73
C PRO A 48 -2.65 -14.37 -2.20
N VAL A 49 -3.68 -14.01 -2.96
CA VAL A 49 -3.61 -13.97 -4.43
C VAL A 49 -2.75 -12.81 -4.92
N PRO A 50 -2.22 -12.84 -6.15
CA PRO A 50 -1.47 -11.73 -6.72
C PRO A 50 -2.30 -10.44 -6.81
N GLY A 51 -1.64 -9.29 -6.68
CA GLY A 51 -2.27 -7.97 -6.84
C GLY A 51 -3.19 -7.53 -5.70
N ALA A 52 -3.39 -8.37 -4.67
CA ALA A 52 -4.25 -8.05 -3.56
C ALA A 52 -3.71 -6.89 -2.70
N GLN A 53 -4.61 -6.01 -2.27
CA GLN A 53 -4.32 -5.02 -1.24
C GLN A 53 -4.67 -5.60 0.12
N ILE A 54 -3.82 -5.37 1.13
CA ILE A 54 -3.93 -6.00 2.45
C ILE A 54 -3.67 -4.98 3.54
N ALA A 55 -4.48 -5.02 4.60
CA ALA A 55 -4.21 -4.37 5.88
C ALA A 55 -4.28 -5.40 7.01
N ILE A 56 -3.35 -5.31 7.95
CA ILE A 56 -3.29 -6.11 9.18
C ILE A 56 -3.26 -5.15 10.36
N TRP A 57 -4.15 -5.33 11.33
CA TRP A 57 -4.19 -4.52 12.54
C TRP A 57 -4.64 -5.32 13.77
N LEU A 58 -4.44 -4.73 14.94
CA LEU A 58 -4.84 -5.27 16.22
C LEU A 58 -5.97 -4.44 16.84
N GLU A 59 -6.93 -5.12 17.45
CA GLU A 59 -7.93 -4.53 18.35
C GLU A 59 -7.90 -5.21 19.71
N ASP A 60 -8.34 -4.51 20.75
CA ASP A 60 -8.54 -5.07 22.09
C ASP A 60 -9.82 -5.92 22.18
N ALA A 61 -10.05 -6.51 23.36
CA ALA A 61 -11.23 -7.35 23.61
C ALA A 61 -12.57 -6.60 23.46
N GLN A 62 -12.56 -5.26 23.45
CA GLN A 62 -13.72 -4.39 23.30
C GLN A 62 -13.90 -3.91 21.85
N GLY A 63 -13.03 -4.33 20.93
CA GLY A 63 -13.07 -3.95 19.52
C GLY A 63 -12.55 -2.54 19.26
N LYS A 64 -11.76 -1.98 20.17
CA LYS A 64 -11.09 -0.70 19.96
C LYS A 64 -9.76 -0.95 19.26
N TYR A 65 -9.50 -0.14 18.24
CA TYR A 65 -8.23 -0.13 17.52
C TYR A 65 -7.04 0.08 18.47
N VAL A 66 -6.01 -0.75 18.30
CA VAL A 66 -4.78 -0.74 19.09
C VAL A 66 -3.59 -0.29 18.25
N GLN A 67 -3.30 -1.00 17.15
CA GLN A 67 -2.09 -0.78 16.36
C GLN A 67 -2.21 -1.36 14.94
N ASP A 68 -1.66 -0.63 13.96
CA ASP A 68 -1.41 -1.10 12.59
C ASP A 68 -0.17 -2.02 12.58
N VAL A 69 -0.27 -3.14 11.87
CA VAL A 69 0.82 -4.11 11.68
C VAL A 69 1.40 -4.01 10.29
N MET A 70 0.54 -4.00 9.26
CA MET A 70 0.94 -3.88 7.86
C MET A 70 -0.17 -3.21 7.07
N VAL A 71 0.20 -2.41 6.08
CA VAL A 71 -0.66 -2.01 4.95
C VAL A 71 0.15 -2.07 3.65
N THR A 72 -0.49 -2.50 2.56
CA THR A 72 0.19 -2.54 1.25
C THR A 72 0.50 -1.14 0.73
N GLN A 73 1.65 -0.99 0.08
CA GLN A 73 2.18 0.31 -0.35
C GLN A 73 1.31 1.10 -1.33
N ALA A 74 0.44 0.44 -2.11
CA ALA A 74 -0.53 1.19 -2.92
C ALA A 74 -1.44 2.05 -2.03
N VAL A 75 -1.93 1.49 -0.92
CA VAL A 75 -2.82 2.18 0.03
C VAL A 75 -2.02 3.09 0.95
N GLY A 76 -0.97 2.55 1.57
CA GLY A 76 -0.22 3.25 2.62
C GLY A 76 0.71 4.36 2.11
N LYS A 77 1.37 4.17 0.97
CA LYS A 77 2.42 5.06 0.43
C LYS A 77 1.96 5.86 -0.77
N TYR A 78 1.35 5.17 -1.75
CA TYR A 78 0.83 5.80 -2.97
C TYR A 78 -0.60 6.33 -2.82
N GLY A 79 -1.19 6.23 -1.63
CA GLY A 79 -2.45 6.89 -1.28
C GLY A 79 -3.61 6.58 -2.23
N ILE A 80 -3.72 5.37 -2.78
CA ILE A 80 -4.75 5.08 -3.81
C ILE A 80 -6.19 5.37 -3.38
N GLY A 81 -6.47 5.37 -2.08
CA GLY A 81 -7.78 5.73 -1.51
C GLY A 81 -8.05 7.23 -1.35
N ASN A 82 -7.05 8.11 -1.54
CA ASN A 82 -7.19 9.57 -1.47
C ASN A 82 -6.36 10.25 -2.57
N ARG A 83 -6.94 10.37 -3.76
CA ARG A 83 -6.32 10.92 -4.96
C ARG A 83 -7.27 11.91 -5.63
N PRO A 84 -6.74 12.86 -6.43
CA PRO A 84 -7.59 13.76 -7.19
C PRO A 84 -8.45 13.01 -8.22
N GLY A 85 -9.59 13.60 -8.56
CA GLY A 85 -10.58 13.05 -9.49
C GLY A 85 -11.78 12.43 -8.79
N ILE A 86 -12.71 11.93 -9.58
CA ILE A 86 -13.94 11.31 -9.06
C ILE A 86 -13.73 9.82 -8.78
N TRP A 87 -14.44 9.32 -7.76
CA TRP A 87 -14.23 7.98 -7.22
C TRP A 87 -14.47 6.86 -8.23
N ASN A 88 -15.39 7.03 -9.16
CA ASN A 88 -15.76 6.02 -10.16
C ASN A 88 -15.05 6.18 -11.51
N PHE A 89 -13.96 6.95 -11.58
CA PHE A 89 -13.06 6.90 -12.74
C PHE A 89 -12.55 5.49 -12.99
N LEU A 90 -12.47 5.13 -14.27
CA LEU A 90 -11.84 3.89 -14.73
C LEU A 90 -10.38 3.80 -14.25
N SER A 91 -9.92 2.58 -14.01
CA SER A 91 -8.57 2.28 -13.54
C SER A 91 -7.64 1.96 -14.70
N SER A 92 -6.35 1.85 -14.40
CA SER A 92 -5.37 1.17 -15.23
C SER A 92 -4.12 0.94 -14.38
N TRP A 93 -3.12 0.28 -14.96
CA TRP A 93 -1.84 0.08 -14.30
C TRP A 93 -1.25 1.44 -13.88
N ARG A 94 -1.03 1.61 -12.57
CA ARG A 94 -0.57 2.85 -11.93
C ARG A 94 -1.29 4.12 -12.43
N ALA A 95 -2.61 4.07 -12.65
CA ALA A 95 -3.38 5.25 -13.07
C ALA A 95 -3.24 6.41 -12.06
N PRO A 96 -3.26 7.69 -12.47
CA PRO A 96 -2.95 8.81 -11.57
C PRO A 96 -4.17 9.34 -10.80
N TYR A 97 -5.38 9.16 -11.36
CA TYR A 97 -6.61 9.79 -10.87
C TYR A 97 -7.65 8.77 -10.39
N GLY A 98 -8.58 9.26 -9.59
CA GLY A 98 -9.72 8.52 -9.05
C GLY A 98 -9.38 7.81 -7.75
N PRO A 99 -9.90 8.24 -6.60
CA PRO A 99 -9.68 7.55 -5.33
C PRO A 99 -10.40 6.20 -5.30
N ARG A 100 -9.73 5.17 -4.78
CA ARG A 100 -10.28 3.83 -4.54
C ARG A 100 -10.87 3.75 -3.14
N THR A 101 -12.06 4.31 -2.92
CA THR A 101 -12.66 4.33 -1.58
C THR A 101 -13.03 2.93 -1.06
N SER A 102 -13.19 1.96 -1.96
CA SER A 102 -13.48 0.55 -1.67
C SER A 102 -12.25 -0.28 -1.24
N VAL A 103 -11.05 0.31 -1.21
CA VAL A 103 -9.82 -0.42 -0.88
C VAL A 103 -9.57 -0.48 0.63
N LEU A 104 -9.77 -1.63 1.26
CA LEU A 104 -9.57 -1.82 2.70
C LEU A 104 -10.37 -0.85 3.62
N PRO A 105 -11.68 -0.63 3.37
CA PRO A 105 -12.46 0.37 4.08
C PRO A 105 -12.77 0.00 5.54
N VAL A 106 -12.79 -1.29 5.92
CA VAL A 106 -13.04 -1.64 7.33
C VAL A 106 -11.87 -1.15 8.17
N TRP A 107 -10.65 -1.50 7.81
CA TRP A 107 -9.42 -1.03 8.44
C TRP A 107 -9.34 0.49 8.47
N ALA A 108 -9.56 1.16 7.33
CA ALA A 108 -9.45 2.61 7.23
C ALA A 108 -10.38 3.33 8.23
N HIS A 109 -11.63 2.86 8.36
CA HIS A 109 -12.58 3.40 9.33
C HIS A 109 -12.27 2.99 10.78
N ARG A 110 -11.80 1.76 11.03
CA ARG A 110 -11.45 1.27 12.38
C ARG A 110 -10.33 2.06 13.03
N ARG A 111 -9.38 2.56 12.24
CA ARG A 111 -8.32 3.47 12.73
C ARG A 111 -8.87 4.74 13.37
N GLY A 112 -10.05 5.21 12.93
CA GLY A 112 -10.64 6.46 13.41
C GLY A 112 -9.82 7.70 13.03
N LYS A 113 -8.92 7.58 12.04
CA LYS A 113 -8.07 8.66 11.53
C LYS A 113 -8.59 9.18 10.20
N THR A 114 -8.57 10.49 10.03
CA THR A 114 -9.09 11.17 8.85
C THR A 114 -8.10 12.20 8.35
N TYR A 115 -8.12 12.42 7.05
CA TYR A 115 -7.23 13.33 6.33
C TYR A 115 -8.06 14.27 5.47
N PRO A 116 -7.52 15.41 5.03
CA PRO A 116 -8.18 16.22 4.01
C PRO A 116 -8.43 15.39 2.74
N LYS A 117 -9.62 15.49 2.16
CA LYS A 117 -9.92 14.89 0.86
C LYS A 117 -9.15 15.64 -0.22
N ILE A 118 -8.53 14.89 -1.14
CA ILE A 118 -7.84 15.46 -2.29
C ILE A 118 -8.79 15.49 -3.50
N ILE A 119 -8.85 16.63 -4.18
CA ILE A 119 -9.59 16.85 -5.43
C ILE A 119 -8.63 17.39 -6.50
N LEU A 120 -9.05 17.40 -7.77
CA LEU A 120 -8.28 18.04 -8.83
C LEU A 120 -8.04 19.52 -8.53
N HIS A 121 -6.81 19.97 -8.75
CA HIS A 121 -6.37 21.34 -8.68
C HIS A 121 -6.42 21.92 -10.10
N ASP A 122 -7.62 22.13 -10.64
CA ASP A 122 -7.80 22.79 -11.93
C ASP A 122 -8.75 23.98 -11.81
N GLU A 123 -8.45 25.04 -12.55
CA GLU A 123 -9.27 26.24 -12.61
C GLU A 123 -10.41 26.11 -13.63
N ASP A 124 -10.27 25.22 -14.64
CA ASP A 124 -11.33 24.95 -15.61
C ASP A 124 -12.32 23.90 -15.05
N PRO A 125 -13.59 24.27 -14.80
CA PRO A 125 -14.59 23.31 -14.33
C PRO A 125 -14.84 22.15 -15.30
N GLY A 126 -14.52 22.31 -16.59
CA GLY A 126 -14.65 21.25 -17.59
C GLY A 126 -13.63 20.14 -17.45
N ASP A 127 -12.47 20.43 -16.84
CA ASP A 127 -11.38 19.47 -16.71
C ASP A 127 -11.50 18.67 -15.40
N LEU A 128 -12.22 19.17 -14.38
CA LEU A 128 -12.41 18.51 -13.08
C LEU A 128 -13.06 17.11 -13.14
N ASP A 129 -13.71 16.76 -14.25
CA ASP A 129 -14.28 15.43 -14.48
C ASP A 129 -13.55 14.67 -15.61
N SER A 130 -12.33 15.09 -15.99
CA SER A 130 -11.51 14.44 -17.03
C SER A 130 -10.36 13.62 -16.45
N LEU A 131 -9.94 12.58 -17.19
CA LEU A 131 -8.70 11.83 -16.96
C LEU A 131 -7.46 12.56 -17.49
N GLY A 132 -7.61 13.72 -18.13
CA GLY A 132 -6.54 14.50 -18.74
C GLY A 132 -6.86 15.98 -18.83
N PHE A 133 -6.07 16.71 -19.63
CA PHE A 133 -6.19 18.17 -19.87
C PHE A 133 -5.79 19.10 -18.72
N HIS A 134 -5.14 18.55 -17.70
CA HIS A 134 -4.62 19.30 -16.56
C HIS A 134 -3.21 19.91 -16.79
N GLU A 135 -2.78 20.18 -18.02
CA GLU A 135 -1.38 20.59 -18.27
C GLU A 135 -1.01 21.95 -17.65
N ASN A 136 -2.00 22.76 -17.27
CA ASN A 136 -1.85 24.02 -16.55
C ASN A 136 -1.51 23.83 -15.06
N THR A 137 -1.77 22.65 -14.49
CA THR A 137 -1.56 22.34 -13.06
C THR A 137 -0.86 21.00 -12.83
N SER A 138 -0.35 20.38 -13.90
CA SER A 138 0.38 19.12 -13.85
C SER A 138 1.89 19.33 -13.85
N SER A 139 2.58 18.76 -12.86
CA SER A 139 4.05 18.70 -12.77
C SER A 139 4.54 17.25 -12.78
N ASP A 140 5.86 17.05 -12.78
CA ASP A 140 6.50 15.74 -12.89
C ASP A 140 5.92 14.71 -11.89
N GLU A 141 5.48 13.57 -12.42
CA GLU A 141 4.88 12.46 -11.66
C GLU A 141 5.92 11.36 -11.37
N PRO A 142 6.27 11.10 -10.10
CA PRO A 142 7.33 10.16 -9.75
C PRO A 142 6.93 8.67 -9.83
N TYR A 143 5.64 8.33 -9.80
CA TYR A 143 5.19 6.94 -9.69
C TYR A 143 4.07 6.57 -10.66
N PHE A 144 3.00 7.37 -10.70
CA PHE A 144 1.85 7.06 -11.55
C PHE A 144 2.12 7.30 -13.03
N CYS A 145 1.30 6.70 -13.85
CA CYS A 145 1.51 6.59 -15.28
C CYS A 145 0.27 7.07 -16.00
N ARG A 146 0.41 7.44 -17.28
CA ARG A 146 -0.75 7.90 -18.04
C ARG A 146 -1.85 6.84 -18.03
N PRO A 147 -3.14 7.25 -18.09
CA PRO A 147 -4.22 6.33 -18.34
C PRO A 147 -3.95 5.45 -19.57
N LEU A 148 -4.21 4.15 -19.44
CA LEU A 148 -3.98 3.16 -20.50
C LEU A 148 -5.30 2.73 -21.11
N SER A 149 -5.31 2.42 -22.40
CA SER A 149 -6.43 1.71 -23.03
C SER A 149 -6.47 0.25 -22.53
N PRO A 150 -7.61 -0.45 -22.64
CA PRO A 150 -7.70 -1.86 -22.21
C PRO A 150 -6.62 -2.78 -22.81
N PRO A 151 -6.30 -2.73 -24.13
CA PRO A 151 -5.24 -3.55 -24.69
C PRO A 151 -3.84 -3.19 -24.16
N GLU A 152 -3.57 -1.90 -23.93
CA GLU A 152 -2.31 -1.47 -23.30
C GLU A 152 -2.24 -1.95 -21.86
N HIS A 153 -3.35 -1.86 -21.12
CA HIS A 153 -3.43 -2.33 -19.75
C HIS A 153 -3.16 -3.83 -19.66
N GLU A 154 -3.74 -4.66 -20.54
CA GLU A 154 -3.51 -6.11 -20.55
C GLU A 154 -2.03 -6.43 -20.79
N ILE A 155 -1.43 -5.86 -21.84
CA ILE A 155 0.00 -6.08 -22.17
C ILE A 155 0.91 -5.58 -21.04
N ILE A 156 0.54 -4.48 -20.38
CA ILE A 156 1.40 -3.86 -19.36
C ILE A 156 1.24 -4.52 -18.00
N SER A 157 0.01 -4.84 -17.59
CA SER A 157 -0.27 -5.50 -16.30
C SER A 157 0.16 -6.97 -16.26
N VAL A 158 0.32 -7.62 -17.41
CA VAL A 158 0.67 -9.05 -17.49
C VAL A 158 2.12 -9.28 -17.92
N ASP A 159 2.60 -8.60 -18.96
CA ASP A 159 3.87 -8.97 -19.60
C ASP A 159 5.03 -8.01 -19.32
N THR A 160 4.77 -6.69 -19.32
CA THR A 160 5.86 -5.70 -19.34
C THR A 160 6.08 -4.98 -18.01
N MET A 161 5.03 -4.77 -17.22
CA MET A 161 5.03 -4.05 -15.93
C MET A 161 5.74 -2.68 -15.95
N THR A 162 5.80 -2.04 -17.12
CA THR A 162 6.55 -0.80 -17.30
C THR A 162 5.65 0.33 -17.79
N CYS A 163 5.86 1.50 -17.22
CA CYS A 163 5.08 2.67 -17.58
C CYS A 163 5.44 3.21 -18.98
N PRO A 164 4.49 3.21 -19.95
CA PRO A 164 4.73 3.63 -21.32
C PRO A 164 4.54 5.15 -21.47
N SER A 165 4.97 5.91 -20.47
CA SER A 165 4.86 7.36 -20.46
C SER A 165 6.11 7.98 -21.10
N PRO A 166 6.03 9.14 -21.78
CA PRO A 166 7.19 9.92 -22.18
C PRO A 166 8.14 10.13 -20.98
N LYS A 167 9.42 10.47 -21.26
CA LYS A 167 10.47 10.70 -20.25
C LYS A 167 9.99 11.50 -19.03
N VAL A 168 9.03 12.40 -19.19
CA VAL A 168 8.37 13.05 -18.06
C VAL A 168 6.86 12.96 -18.29
N PHE A 169 6.19 12.13 -17.50
CA PHE A 169 4.74 12.21 -17.34
C PHE A 169 4.46 13.27 -16.29
N ASN A 170 3.47 14.11 -16.56
CA ASN A 170 3.01 15.08 -15.58
C ASN A 170 1.57 14.76 -15.22
N SER A 171 1.25 14.89 -13.95
CA SER A 171 -0.10 14.72 -13.41
C SER A 171 -0.42 15.87 -12.46
N ASP A 172 -1.71 16.14 -12.31
CA ASP A 172 -2.23 16.98 -11.24
C ASP A 172 -2.16 16.17 -9.94
N LYS A 173 -1.37 16.65 -8.98
CA LYS A 173 -1.19 16.00 -7.66
C LYS A 173 -2.34 16.32 -6.69
N GLY A 174 -3.27 17.17 -7.12
CA GLY A 174 -4.48 17.59 -6.43
C GLY A 174 -4.24 18.67 -5.38
N GLN A 175 -5.35 19.16 -4.85
CA GLN A 175 -5.42 20.09 -3.73
C GLN A 175 -6.37 19.55 -2.66
N PHE A 176 -6.30 20.08 -1.45
CA PHE A 176 -7.33 19.80 -0.45
C PHE A 176 -8.67 20.37 -0.89
N ASP A 177 -9.74 19.61 -0.65
CA ASP A 177 -11.09 20.08 -0.90
C ASP A 177 -11.37 21.37 -0.11
N PRO A 178 -11.63 22.52 -0.78
CA PRO A 178 -11.99 23.76 -0.12
C PRO A 178 -13.26 23.67 0.73
N GLY A 179 -14.13 22.68 0.45
CA GLY A 179 -15.31 22.35 1.24
C GLY A 179 -14.99 21.72 2.60
N GLY A 180 -13.74 21.31 2.83
CA GLY A 180 -13.31 20.66 4.05
C GLY A 180 -13.81 19.22 4.21
N GLU A 181 -14.15 18.54 3.10
CA GLU A 181 -14.41 17.11 3.16
C GLU A 181 -13.16 16.32 3.57
N ILE A 182 -13.42 15.15 4.14
CA ILE A 182 -12.39 14.26 4.66
C ILE A 182 -12.26 13.00 3.81
N SER A 183 -11.11 12.36 3.92
CA SER A 183 -10.86 10.99 3.50
C SER A 183 -10.40 10.14 4.70
N TRP A 184 -10.71 8.85 4.67
CA TRP A 184 -10.19 7.87 5.63
C TRP A 184 -8.78 7.37 5.25
N TYR A 185 -8.30 7.75 4.07
CA TYR A 185 -7.01 7.34 3.53
C TYR A 185 -6.03 8.52 3.53
N PRO A 186 -4.75 8.28 3.88
CA PRO A 186 -3.77 9.34 3.85
C PRO A 186 -3.47 9.80 2.42
N PRO A 187 -2.96 11.05 2.27
CA PRO A 187 -2.33 11.46 1.02
C PRO A 187 -1.06 10.64 0.76
N ARG A 188 -0.53 10.69 -0.47
CA ARG A 188 0.70 9.97 -0.82
C ARG A 188 1.92 10.55 -0.10
N ASN A 189 2.93 9.75 0.19
CA ASN A 189 4.18 10.22 0.81
C ASN A 189 5.41 10.13 -0.12
N ASP A 190 5.22 9.77 -1.39
CA ASP A 190 6.28 9.59 -2.39
C ASP A 190 6.60 10.86 -3.19
N ILE A 191 5.90 11.97 -2.94
CA ILE A 191 6.08 13.23 -3.66
C ILE A 191 7.23 14.03 -3.03
N LEU A 192 8.40 13.97 -3.68
CA LEU A 192 9.59 14.71 -3.24
C LEU A 192 9.82 16.04 -3.98
N GLY A 193 9.16 16.22 -5.13
CA GLY A 193 9.28 17.40 -5.98
C GLY A 193 8.05 18.30 -5.91
N PHE A 194 8.27 19.61 -5.86
CA PHE A 194 7.23 20.64 -5.83
C PHE A 194 7.53 21.72 -6.87
N ASP A 195 6.58 21.98 -7.77
CA ASP A 195 6.62 23.10 -8.70
C ASP A 195 5.68 24.23 -8.21
N PRO A 196 6.21 25.35 -7.70
CA PRO A 196 5.40 26.43 -7.13
C PRO A 196 4.50 27.17 -8.13
N LEU A 197 4.61 26.89 -9.43
CA LEU A 197 3.78 27.49 -10.47
C LEU A 197 2.63 26.58 -10.91
N LEU A 198 2.69 25.29 -10.62
CA LEU A 198 1.75 24.27 -11.12
C LEU A 198 1.08 23.49 -9.97
N ASP A 199 1.83 23.21 -8.92
CA ASP A 199 1.38 22.40 -7.79
C ASP A 199 0.66 23.27 -6.73
N ALA A 200 -0.42 22.73 -6.16
CA ALA A 200 -1.07 23.26 -4.98
C ALA A 200 -0.10 23.28 -3.76
N GLU A 201 -0.14 24.35 -2.95
CA GLU A 201 0.82 24.55 -1.84
C GLU A 201 0.77 23.40 -0.82
N GLU A 202 -0.41 22.82 -0.62
CA GLU A 202 -0.72 21.74 0.31
C GLU A 202 0.07 20.45 0.06
N ILE A 203 0.52 20.21 -1.18
CA ILE A 203 1.27 19.00 -1.57
C ILE A 203 2.53 18.82 -0.71
N GLN A 204 3.17 19.92 -0.31
CA GLN A 204 4.36 19.89 0.55
C GLN A 204 4.09 19.25 1.92
N THR A 205 2.84 19.18 2.36
CA THR A 205 2.44 18.60 3.65
C THR A 205 2.04 17.13 3.56
N TYR A 206 1.91 16.56 2.35
CA TYR A 206 1.35 15.22 2.17
C TYR A 206 2.17 14.14 2.90
N ALA A 207 3.49 14.16 2.75
CA ALA A 207 4.36 13.20 3.41
C ALA A 207 4.28 13.29 4.95
N GLU A 208 4.15 14.51 5.50
CA GLU A 208 4.03 14.73 6.94
C GLU A 208 2.67 14.29 7.50
N LEU A 209 1.60 14.41 6.70
CA LEU A 209 0.26 13.98 7.07
C LEU A 209 0.10 12.45 7.02
N ASN A 210 0.88 11.77 6.20
CA ASN A 210 0.83 10.33 6.06
C ASN A 210 1.59 9.64 7.21
N ASP A 211 0.85 8.99 8.10
CA ASP A 211 1.37 8.33 9.29
C ASP A 211 1.61 6.82 9.10
N LEU A 212 1.51 6.31 7.87
CA LEU A 212 1.59 4.88 7.57
C LEU A 212 2.95 4.40 7.08
N ASP A 213 3.95 5.28 7.00
CA ASP A 213 5.31 4.94 6.56
C ASP A 213 5.83 3.67 7.27
N ALA A 214 5.84 3.67 8.61
CA ALA A 214 6.44 2.60 9.41
C ALA A 214 5.77 1.22 9.28
N VAL A 215 4.54 1.17 8.76
CA VAL A 215 3.72 -0.05 8.61
C VAL A 215 3.44 -0.37 7.15
N THR A 216 3.91 0.46 6.23
CA THR A 216 3.75 0.21 4.81
C THR A 216 4.76 -0.82 4.33
N ALA A 217 4.30 -1.81 3.58
CA ALA A 217 5.15 -2.84 3.00
C ALA A 217 4.81 -3.09 1.53
N ALA A 218 5.72 -3.77 0.84
CA ALA A 218 5.49 -4.25 -0.53
C ALA A 218 4.20 -5.08 -0.60
N THR A 219 3.47 -4.96 -1.70
CA THR A 219 2.38 -5.89 -2.00
C THR A 219 2.98 -7.29 -2.16
N PRO A 220 2.51 -8.30 -1.41
CA PRO A 220 3.04 -9.65 -1.56
C PRO A 220 2.88 -10.15 -3.01
N PRO A 221 3.84 -10.92 -3.54
CA PRO A 221 3.82 -11.39 -4.93
C PRO A 221 2.62 -12.29 -5.26
N GLY A 222 1.95 -12.84 -4.23
CA GLY A 222 0.81 -13.73 -4.36
C GLY A 222 1.20 -15.19 -4.57
N GLU A 223 0.27 -16.10 -4.27
CA GLU A 223 0.43 -17.57 -4.34
C GLU A 223 1.62 -18.14 -3.54
N GLN A 224 2.23 -17.33 -2.68
CA GLN A 224 3.34 -17.69 -1.82
C GLN A 224 2.99 -17.43 -0.36
N ALA A 225 3.42 -18.34 0.53
CA ALA A 225 3.24 -18.17 1.96
C ALA A 225 4.09 -17.00 2.45
N ALA A 226 3.42 -15.98 2.97
CA ALA A 226 4.02 -14.80 3.54
C ALA A 226 3.83 -14.79 5.05
N PHE A 227 4.69 -14.04 5.74
CA PHE A 227 4.42 -13.67 7.11
C PHE A 227 4.97 -12.30 7.45
N VAL A 228 4.24 -11.60 8.32
CA VAL A 228 4.64 -10.32 8.89
C VAL A 228 4.91 -10.53 10.36
N THR A 229 5.83 -9.75 10.90
CA THR A 229 6.25 -9.84 12.30
C THR A 229 6.17 -8.46 12.94
N VAL A 230 5.75 -8.41 14.20
CA VAL A 230 5.70 -7.17 14.97
C VAL A 230 6.10 -7.42 16.41
N LEU A 231 6.74 -6.43 17.03
CA LEU A 231 6.89 -6.35 18.47
C LEU A 231 5.67 -5.63 19.03
N VAL A 232 4.74 -6.40 19.62
CA VAL A 232 3.55 -5.87 20.29
C VAL A 232 3.99 -5.20 21.59
N ARG A 233 3.71 -3.91 21.73
CA ARG A 233 4.19 -3.12 22.86
C ARG A 233 3.39 -3.44 24.15
N PRO A 234 4.00 -3.30 25.34
CA PRO A 234 3.31 -3.40 26.62
C PRO A 234 1.94 -2.72 26.70
N GLU A 235 1.83 -1.50 26.15
CA GLU A 235 0.59 -0.73 26.20
C GLU A 235 -0.53 -1.37 25.38
N ALA A 236 -0.19 -2.03 24.27
CA ALA A 236 -1.12 -2.77 23.44
C ALA A 236 -1.64 -4.02 24.15
N MET A 237 -0.86 -4.60 25.07
CA MET A 237 -1.22 -5.81 25.83
C MET A 237 -1.88 -5.51 27.18
N ALA A 238 -2.32 -4.26 27.41
CA ALA A 238 -2.92 -3.86 28.69
C ALA A 238 -4.28 -4.53 28.96
N GLU A 239 -5.02 -4.90 27.90
CA GLU A 239 -6.35 -5.51 27.97
C GLU A 239 -6.45 -6.75 27.05
N PRO A 240 -5.77 -7.88 27.38
CA PRO A 240 -5.87 -9.10 26.59
C PRO A 240 -7.26 -9.77 26.75
N PRO A 241 -7.68 -10.65 25.83
CA PRO A 241 -6.99 -11.02 24.59
C PRO A 241 -7.08 -9.93 23.51
N LEU A 242 -6.14 -9.93 22.57
CA LEU A 242 -6.21 -9.11 21.36
C LEU A 242 -6.91 -9.88 20.24
N THR A 243 -7.42 -9.14 19.26
CA THR A 243 -7.89 -9.70 18.00
C THR A 243 -7.03 -9.19 16.86
N ALA A 244 -6.42 -10.13 16.13
CA ALA A 244 -5.67 -9.84 14.92
C ALA A 244 -6.59 -9.92 13.71
N TYR A 245 -6.68 -8.81 12.98
CA TYR A 245 -7.47 -8.69 11.78
C TYR A 245 -6.59 -8.67 10.53
N LEU A 246 -7.09 -9.25 9.45
CA LEU A 246 -6.57 -9.10 8.10
C LEU A 246 -7.72 -8.75 7.18
N GLU A 247 -7.66 -7.61 6.51
CA GLU A 247 -8.57 -7.24 5.43
C GLU A 247 -7.86 -7.37 4.09
N ILE A 248 -8.54 -7.95 3.09
CA ILE A 248 -8.00 -8.19 1.76
C ILE A 248 -8.98 -7.76 0.66
N ASN A 249 -8.47 -6.98 -0.30
CA ASN A 249 -9.22 -6.46 -1.45
C ASN A 249 -8.50 -6.78 -2.78
N LEU A 250 -9.28 -6.94 -3.84
CA LEU A 250 -8.79 -7.15 -5.21
C LEU A 250 -9.68 -6.34 -6.16
N GLU A 251 -9.07 -5.48 -7.00
CA GLU A 251 -9.79 -4.75 -8.05
C GLU A 251 -10.35 -5.72 -9.10
N ALA A 252 -11.49 -5.36 -9.71
CA ALA A 252 -12.17 -6.11 -10.77
C ALA A 252 -12.52 -7.58 -10.41
N ASP A 253 -12.60 -7.90 -9.11
CA ASP A 253 -13.00 -9.23 -8.64
C ASP A 253 -14.53 -9.42 -8.68
N GLU A 254 -15.08 -9.53 -9.89
CA GLU A 254 -16.53 -9.62 -10.11
C GLU A 254 -17.11 -11.02 -9.89
N ASN A 255 -18.42 -11.07 -9.60
CA ASN A 255 -19.22 -12.29 -9.60
C ASN A 255 -20.69 -11.98 -9.91
N ALA A 256 -21.58 -12.98 -9.78
CA ALA A 256 -23.01 -12.80 -10.08
C ALA A 256 -23.76 -11.79 -9.19
N SER A 257 -23.25 -11.47 -8.00
CA SER A 257 -23.82 -10.47 -7.08
C SER A 257 -23.17 -9.10 -7.22
N TYR A 258 -21.93 -9.06 -7.69
CA TYR A 258 -21.11 -7.88 -7.89
C TYR A 258 -20.60 -7.89 -9.33
N SER A 259 -21.50 -7.60 -10.26
CA SER A 259 -21.20 -7.48 -11.68
C SER A 259 -21.39 -6.03 -12.07
N PHE A 260 -20.34 -5.43 -12.62
CA PHE A 260 -20.29 -4.02 -12.96
C PHE A 260 -20.04 -3.87 -14.45
N ASP A 261 -20.62 -2.83 -15.03
CA ASP A 261 -20.42 -2.51 -16.43
C ASP A 261 -19.66 -1.20 -16.56
N ARG A 262 -18.64 -1.22 -17.43
CA ARG A 262 -17.79 -0.07 -17.73
C ARG A 262 -18.58 1.20 -18.08
N GLU A 263 -19.64 1.08 -18.88
CA GLU A 263 -20.35 2.24 -19.45
C GLU A 263 -21.41 2.81 -18.49
N THR A 264 -21.82 2.04 -17.48
CA THR A 264 -22.96 2.40 -16.63
C THR A 264 -22.63 2.53 -15.14
N ASP A 265 -21.65 1.77 -14.64
CA ASP A 265 -21.24 1.82 -13.23
C ASP A 265 -19.97 2.64 -13.00
N HIS A 266 -19.20 2.88 -14.05
CA HIS A 266 -18.03 3.75 -14.03
C HIS A 266 -18.31 5.07 -14.76
N TYR A 267 -17.55 6.10 -14.43
CA TYR A 267 -17.51 7.30 -15.23
C TYR A 267 -16.55 7.10 -16.40
N VAL A 268 -17.11 7.07 -17.60
CA VAL A 268 -16.35 7.07 -18.86
C VAL A 268 -16.17 8.51 -19.30
N ASP A 269 -14.93 8.98 -19.26
CA ASP A 269 -14.56 10.31 -19.75
C ASP A 269 -14.98 10.45 -21.24
N PRO A 270 -15.88 11.40 -21.60
CA PRO A 270 -16.33 11.55 -22.97
C PRO A 270 -15.25 11.94 -23.98
N ASP A 271 -14.21 12.67 -23.55
CA ASP A 271 -13.09 13.08 -24.40
C ASP A 271 -11.96 12.02 -24.43
N LEU A 272 -11.94 11.12 -23.44
CA LEU A 272 -10.95 10.05 -23.27
C LEU A 272 -11.62 8.66 -23.15
N SER A 273 -12.69 8.43 -23.90
CA SER A 273 -13.56 7.26 -23.73
C SER A 273 -12.92 5.91 -24.05
N ALA A 274 -11.74 5.91 -24.69
CA ALA A 274 -10.98 4.71 -25.02
C ALA A 274 -10.01 4.25 -23.91
N TYR A 275 -9.86 5.05 -22.84
CA TYR A 275 -8.94 4.75 -21.73
C TYR A 275 -9.66 4.16 -20.54
N GLY A 276 -8.87 3.46 -19.75
CA GLY A 276 -9.25 2.86 -18.50
C GLY A 276 -9.99 1.53 -18.65
N VAL A 277 -9.92 0.75 -17.58
CA VAL A 277 -10.57 -0.53 -17.37
C VAL A 277 -11.45 -0.46 -16.11
N GLU A 278 -12.44 -1.33 -16.04
CA GLU A 278 -13.27 -1.48 -14.84
C GLU A 278 -12.43 -1.95 -13.64
N TYR A 279 -12.81 -1.50 -12.45
CA TYR A 279 -12.09 -1.85 -11.21
C TYR A 279 -13.03 -2.24 -10.07
N LEU A 280 -14.32 -1.91 -10.19
CA LEU A 280 -15.32 -2.33 -9.21
C LEU A 280 -15.45 -3.85 -9.20
N GLY A 281 -15.69 -4.40 -8.02
CA GLY A 281 -15.78 -5.84 -7.82
C GLY A 281 -16.35 -6.15 -6.45
N GLN A 282 -16.19 -7.40 -6.03
CA GLN A 282 -16.60 -7.84 -4.70
C GLN A 282 -15.93 -7.02 -3.59
N PRO A 283 -16.65 -6.75 -2.48
CA PRO A 283 -16.12 -6.00 -1.35
C PRO A 283 -14.87 -6.65 -0.75
N ALA A 284 -14.10 -5.87 -0.01
CA ALA A 284 -13.00 -6.40 0.80
C ALA A 284 -13.52 -7.44 1.81
N VAL A 285 -12.72 -8.48 2.06
CA VAL A 285 -13.05 -9.56 3.00
C VAL A 285 -12.13 -9.47 4.20
N VAL A 286 -12.68 -9.70 5.40
CA VAL A 286 -11.97 -9.61 6.67
C VAL A 286 -11.87 -10.96 7.35
N TYR A 287 -10.68 -11.31 7.80
CA TYR A 287 -10.38 -12.43 8.70
C TYR A 287 -10.05 -11.89 10.09
N ALA A 288 -10.41 -12.65 11.13
CA ALA A 288 -10.15 -12.26 12.51
C ALA A 288 -9.75 -13.47 13.36
N VAL A 289 -8.69 -13.32 14.16
CA VAL A 289 -8.21 -14.35 15.09
C VAL A 289 -7.98 -13.73 16.47
N PRO A 290 -8.75 -14.12 17.49
CA PRO A 290 -8.46 -13.73 18.87
C PRO A 290 -7.31 -14.56 19.43
N PHE A 291 -6.34 -13.90 20.06
CA PHE A 291 -5.17 -14.52 20.67
C PHE A 291 -4.72 -13.74 21.91
N ASP A 292 -3.99 -14.40 22.80
CA ASP A 292 -3.32 -13.74 23.93
C ASP A 292 -1.84 -13.60 23.58
N PRO A 293 -1.32 -12.37 23.39
CA PRO A 293 0.10 -12.16 23.12
C PRO A 293 1.00 -12.76 24.20
N LEU A 294 0.58 -12.83 25.46
CA LEU A 294 1.45 -13.31 26.54
C LEU A 294 1.53 -14.82 26.63
N THR A 295 0.66 -15.55 25.92
CA THR A 295 0.68 -17.00 25.87
C THR A 295 1.38 -17.46 24.60
N LYS A 296 2.49 -18.19 24.73
CA LYS A 296 3.14 -18.79 23.57
C LYS A 296 2.20 -19.77 22.84
N GLY A 297 2.06 -19.64 21.52
CA GLY A 297 1.28 -20.58 20.73
C GLY A 297 0.66 -20.03 19.45
N PHE A 298 0.15 -20.95 18.62
CA PHE A 298 -0.51 -20.66 17.34
C PHE A 298 -2.03 -20.59 17.47
N ARG A 299 -2.65 -19.68 16.73
CA ARG A 299 -4.10 -19.58 16.51
C ARG A 299 -4.36 -19.27 15.04
N GLY A 300 -5.31 -19.95 14.42
CA GLY A 300 -5.66 -19.69 13.01
C GLY A 300 -7.14 -19.86 12.71
N THR A 301 -7.54 -19.37 11.54
CA THR A 301 -8.89 -19.53 10.98
C THR A 301 -8.81 -19.81 9.48
N SER A 302 -9.75 -20.61 8.99
CA SER A 302 -10.04 -20.78 7.55
C SER A 302 -11.30 -20.04 7.12
N GLU A 303 -12.07 -19.52 8.07
CA GLU A 303 -13.32 -18.79 7.84
C GLU A 303 -13.06 -17.29 7.94
N TYR A 304 -13.69 -16.54 7.03
CA TYR A 304 -13.68 -15.09 7.07
C TYR A 304 -14.73 -14.60 8.07
N ALA A 305 -14.41 -13.51 8.78
CA ALA A 305 -15.26 -12.90 9.79
C ALA A 305 -16.41 -12.07 9.19
N GLY A 306 -16.21 -11.55 7.97
CA GLY A 306 -17.20 -10.74 7.27
C GLY A 306 -16.62 -10.02 6.06
N TYR A 307 -17.41 -9.15 5.45
CA TYR A 307 -17.01 -8.36 4.29
C TYR A 307 -17.44 -6.90 4.43
N ALA A 308 -16.80 -6.01 3.69
CA ALA A 308 -17.00 -4.57 3.75
C ALA A 308 -18.18 -4.06 2.88
N ASP A 309 -18.48 -2.77 2.92
CA ASP A 309 -19.27 -2.15 1.85
C ASP A 309 -18.50 -2.21 0.52
N TRP A 310 -19.17 -2.57 -0.57
CA TRP A 310 -18.52 -2.67 -1.90
C TRP A 310 -17.91 -1.35 -2.38
N ASN A 311 -18.46 -0.21 -1.98
CA ASN A 311 -17.96 1.13 -2.30
C ASN A 311 -17.11 1.76 -1.17
N GLY A 312 -16.97 1.06 -0.04
CA GLY A 312 -16.23 1.51 1.14
C GLY A 312 -16.86 2.68 1.90
N ALA A 313 -18.17 2.90 1.81
CA ALA A 313 -18.80 4.10 2.36
C ALA A 313 -18.78 4.21 3.89
N THR A 314 -18.86 3.11 4.63
CA THR A 314 -19.09 3.16 6.09
C THR A 314 -18.07 2.41 6.94
N GLY A 315 -17.27 1.54 6.33
CA GLY A 315 -16.38 0.62 7.04
C GLY A 315 -17.14 -0.42 7.88
N THR A 316 -18.42 -0.63 7.59
CA THR A 316 -19.24 -1.65 8.27
C THR A 316 -18.73 -3.04 7.88
N LEU A 317 -18.59 -3.90 8.90
CA LEU A 317 -18.31 -5.31 8.70
C LEU A 317 -19.62 -6.09 8.65
N HIS A 318 -20.03 -6.49 7.45
CA HIS A 318 -21.21 -7.32 7.21
C HIS A 318 -20.89 -8.79 7.50
N PRO A 319 -21.84 -9.56 8.05
CA PRO A 319 -21.62 -10.99 8.30
C PRO A 319 -21.44 -11.77 6.98
N PRO A 320 -20.72 -12.90 6.99
CA PRO A 320 -20.60 -13.79 5.84
C PRO A 320 -21.94 -14.15 5.21
N ASP A 321 -22.02 -14.08 3.88
CA ASP A 321 -23.19 -14.50 3.11
C ASP A 321 -22.82 -15.11 1.75
N ALA A 322 -23.84 -15.50 0.99
CA ALA A 322 -23.67 -16.18 -0.30
C ALA A 322 -23.32 -15.25 -1.48
N THR A 323 -23.21 -13.94 -1.25
CA THR A 323 -22.81 -12.98 -2.29
C THR A 323 -21.31 -12.98 -2.52
N ILE A 324 -20.53 -13.46 -1.55
CA ILE A 324 -19.06 -13.51 -1.61
C ILE A 324 -18.60 -14.86 -2.17
N SER A 325 -17.76 -14.80 -3.20
CA SER A 325 -17.10 -15.96 -3.79
C SER A 325 -16.18 -16.66 -2.78
N THR A 326 -16.05 -17.98 -2.89
CA THR A 326 -15.23 -18.80 -1.97
C THR A 326 -14.27 -19.73 -2.70
N ALA A 327 -13.99 -19.46 -3.98
CA ALA A 327 -13.11 -20.28 -4.81
C ALA A 327 -12.42 -19.42 -5.89
N ASN A 328 -11.44 -20.02 -6.58
CA ASN A 328 -10.76 -19.45 -7.75
C ASN A 328 -10.05 -18.11 -7.47
N GLY A 329 -9.58 -17.88 -6.24
CA GLY A 329 -8.89 -16.64 -5.88
C GLY A 329 -9.81 -15.44 -5.67
N SER A 330 -11.13 -15.66 -5.63
CA SER A 330 -12.14 -14.62 -5.61
C SER A 330 -12.84 -14.55 -4.25
N GLY A 331 -13.25 -13.35 -3.83
CA GLY A 331 -13.94 -13.09 -2.56
C GLY A 331 -13.12 -13.55 -1.35
N ALA A 332 -13.63 -14.51 -0.58
CA ALA A 332 -12.91 -15.10 0.54
C ALA A 332 -11.66 -15.89 0.09
N ASP A 333 -11.67 -16.46 -1.12
CA ASP A 333 -10.53 -17.25 -1.62
C ASP A 333 -9.32 -16.41 -2.08
N ARG A 334 -9.42 -15.08 -1.95
CA ARG A 334 -8.26 -14.16 -2.09
C ARG A 334 -7.15 -14.48 -1.08
N LEU A 335 -7.48 -15.10 0.04
CA LEU A 335 -6.51 -15.61 1.02
C LEU A 335 -6.51 -17.14 0.98
N LYS A 336 -5.52 -17.76 0.36
CA LYS A 336 -5.46 -19.22 0.13
C LYS A 336 -5.31 -20.01 1.42
N VAL A 337 -5.86 -21.21 1.43
CA VAL A 337 -5.61 -22.19 2.49
C VAL A 337 -4.16 -22.68 2.40
N MET A 338 -3.46 -22.67 3.52
CA MET A 338 -2.11 -23.20 3.65
C MET A 338 -2.03 -24.19 4.82
N THR A 339 -1.07 -25.11 4.74
CA THR A 339 -0.71 -26.00 5.85
C THR A 339 0.72 -25.73 6.28
N LYS A 340 0.91 -25.37 7.54
CA LYS A 340 2.23 -25.11 8.15
C LYS A 340 2.25 -25.72 9.54
N ASN A 341 3.31 -26.45 9.88
CA ASN A 341 3.53 -27.05 11.20
C ASN A 341 2.35 -27.91 11.72
N GLY A 342 1.66 -28.62 10.82
CA GLY A 342 0.51 -29.46 11.16
C GLY A 342 -0.82 -28.71 11.27
N GLU A 343 -0.82 -27.38 11.14
CA GLU A 343 -2.01 -26.54 11.19
C GLU A 343 -2.45 -26.13 9.78
N THR A 344 -3.76 -26.14 9.51
CA THR A 344 -4.35 -25.73 8.22
C THR A 344 -5.26 -24.52 8.42
N PHE A 345 -4.92 -23.42 7.76
CA PHE A 345 -5.56 -22.11 7.96
C PHE A 345 -5.43 -21.23 6.71
N ARG A 346 -6.23 -20.15 6.63
CA ARG A 346 -6.04 -19.03 5.68
C ARG A 346 -5.31 -17.86 6.35
N TRP A 347 -5.70 -17.57 7.60
CA TRP A 347 -5.12 -16.53 8.43
C TRP A 347 -4.67 -17.12 9.77
N GLY A 348 -3.41 -16.87 10.15
CA GLY A 348 -2.80 -17.44 11.34
C GLY A 348 -1.95 -16.43 12.12
N VAL A 349 -1.92 -16.58 13.44
CA VAL A 349 -1.14 -15.76 14.35
C VAL A 349 -0.36 -16.67 15.28
N TYR A 350 0.93 -16.42 15.42
CA TYR A 350 1.78 -17.10 16.38
C TYR A 350 2.37 -16.10 17.36
N SER A 351 2.19 -16.33 18.65
CA SER A 351 2.84 -15.53 19.70
C SER A 351 4.00 -16.28 20.32
N HIS A 352 5.10 -15.58 20.57
CA HIS A 352 6.26 -16.11 21.29
C HIS A 352 6.13 -16.06 22.82
N GLY A 353 5.09 -15.40 23.35
CA GLY A 353 4.85 -15.27 24.79
C GLY A 353 5.74 -14.24 25.48
N GLY A 354 5.50 -14.01 26.77
CA GLY A 354 6.27 -13.04 27.57
C GLY A 354 7.66 -13.53 28.01
N PRO A 355 8.53 -12.64 28.54
CA PRO A 355 9.84 -13.03 29.07
C PRO A 355 9.69 -14.07 30.18
N GLY A 356 10.25 -15.26 29.96
CA GLY A 356 10.14 -16.42 30.87
C GLY A 356 9.35 -17.62 30.31
N ASP A 357 8.61 -17.44 29.21
CA ASP A 357 8.00 -18.55 28.45
C ASP A 357 9.00 -19.18 27.45
N GLY A 358 10.14 -18.51 27.24
CA GLY A 358 11.36 -19.11 26.70
C GLY A 358 12.09 -19.89 27.80
N GLY A 359 12.11 -21.22 27.68
CA GLY A 359 12.63 -22.16 28.69
C GLY A 359 13.93 -21.70 29.34
N THR A 360 13.82 -21.15 30.54
CA THR A 360 14.93 -20.97 31.46
C THR A 360 14.85 -22.10 32.47
N THR A 361 15.85 -22.97 32.45
CA THR A 361 16.14 -23.91 33.54
C THR A 361 16.32 -23.08 34.80
N GLY A 362 15.28 -23.00 35.62
CA GLY A 362 15.34 -22.36 36.92
C GLY A 362 16.22 -23.19 37.83
N ASP A 363 17.44 -22.70 38.06
CA ASP A 363 18.28 -23.07 39.20
C ASP A 363 17.60 -22.54 40.48
N GLY A 364 16.55 -23.24 40.90
CA GLY A 364 15.88 -23.03 42.17
C GLY A 364 16.53 -23.89 43.24
N GLU A 365 17.60 -23.36 43.83
CA GLU A 365 18.13 -23.84 45.12
C GLU A 365 17.00 -23.74 46.17
N SER A 366 16.44 -24.88 46.56
CA SER A 366 15.70 -25.00 47.82
C SER A 366 15.90 -26.38 48.42
N ASP A 367 16.70 -26.41 49.48
CA ASP A 367 16.83 -27.49 50.43
C ASP A 367 15.45 -27.90 50.96
N SER A 368 15.09 -29.18 50.82
CA SER A 368 14.27 -29.84 51.83
C SER A 368 14.40 -31.36 51.75
N ASP A 369 14.78 -31.92 52.90
CA ASP A 369 15.03 -33.32 53.15
C ASP A 369 13.73 -34.14 53.10
N GLY A 370 13.74 -35.26 52.38
CA GLY A 370 12.58 -36.15 52.29
C GLY A 370 12.90 -37.49 51.64
N GLU A 371 13.28 -38.46 52.47
CA GLU A 371 13.50 -39.87 52.15
C GLU A 371 12.21 -40.57 51.68
N SER A 372 12.18 -41.19 50.48
CA SER A 372 12.01 -42.66 50.31
C SER A 372 11.98 -43.13 48.85
N ASP A 373 12.54 -44.32 48.69
CA ASP A 373 12.27 -45.41 47.74
C ASP A 373 12.58 -45.26 46.24
N GLY A 374 13.56 -46.07 45.83
CA GLY A 374 14.06 -46.15 44.48
C GLY A 374 13.15 -46.92 43.51
N VAL A 375 13.20 -46.46 42.27
CA VAL A 375 12.98 -47.27 41.08
C VAL A 375 14.10 -46.94 40.10
N THR A 376 14.87 -47.95 39.75
CA THR A 376 15.88 -47.91 38.69
C THR A 376 15.19 -47.79 37.33
N GLY A 377 15.39 -46.65 36.66
CA GLY A 377 15.04 -46.44 35.26
C GLY A 377 16.19 -45.70 34.58
N ALA A 378 16.71 -46.29 33.52
CA ALA A 378 17.93 -45.89 32.82
C ALA A 378 17.87 -44.43 32.32
N GLY A 379 19.06 -43.82 32.23
CA GLY A 379 19.24 -42.46 31.73
C GLY A 379 18.53 -42.25 30.39
N SER A 380 17.71 -41.21 30.35
CA SER A 380 17.37 -40.55 29.10
C SER A 380 18.10 -39.23 29.10
N THR A 381 18.93 -39.10 28.08
CA THR A 381 19.58 -37.88 27.63
C THR A 381 18.58 -36.74 27.58
N THR A 382 19.07 -35.52 27.81
CA THR A 382 18.47 -34.28 27.35
C THR A 382 17.94 -34.47 25.94
N GLU A 383 16.64 -34.75 25.81
CA GLU A 383 15.92 -34.61 24.56
C GLU A 383 15.70 -33.11 24.41
N ASP A 384 16.45 -32.54 23.48
CA ASP A 384 16.14 -31.26 22.85
C ASP A 384 14.62 -31.19 22.66
N ASP A 385 13.97 -30.19 23.28
CA ASP A 385 12.58 -29.86 22.96
C ASP A 385 12.53 -29.68 21.44
N PRO A 386 11.86 -30.58 20.69
CA PRO A 386 11.75 -30.42 19.26
C PRO A 386 10.80 -29.25 19.09
N GLY A 387 11.37 -28.04 19.00
CA GLY A 387 10.63 -26.80 19.02
C GLY A 387 9.36 -26.93 18.18
N ASP A 388 8.27 -26.36 18.67
CA ASP A 388 6.89 -26.37 18.15
C ASP A 388 6.70 -26.12 16.63
N GLY A 389 7.78 -25.94 15.87
CA GLY A 389 7.84 -25.72 14.43
C GLY A 389 7.74 -24.25 14.08
N TRP A 390 7.39 -23.38 15.05
CA TRP A 390 7.12 -21.97 14.85
C TRP A 390 8.32 -21.06 15.17
N GLY A 391 9.41 -21.61 15.72
CA GLY A 391 10.71 -20.95 15.83
C GLY A 391 11.09 -20.53 17.26
N THR A 392 12.39 -20.29 17.49
CA THR A 392 12.96 -19.89 18.81
C THR A 392 13.70 -18.56 18.69
N CYS A 393 12.98 -17.44 18.62
CA CYS A 393 13.61 -16.12 18.64
C CYS A 393 13.68 -15.59 20.07
N ALA A 394 14.76 -15.92 20.77
CA ALA A 394 14.91 -15.58 22.18
C ALA A 394 15.53 -14.19 22.41
N GLN A 395 16.27 -13.60 21.46
CA GLN A 395 16.94 -12.30 21.62
C GLN A 395 17.13 -11.55 20.28
N VAL A 396 16.97 -10.22 20.30
CA VAL A 396 17.29 -9.31 19.19
C VAL A 396 18.82 -9.22 19.04
N GLN A 397 19.33 -9.44 17.83
CA GLN A 397 20.76 -9.38 17.50
C GLN A 397 21.05 -8.29 16.45
N ALA A 398 22.20 -7.63 16.56
CA ALA A 398 22.66 -6.72 15.51
C ALA A 398 23.18 -7.51 14.29
N LEU A 399 22.60 -7.26 13.12
CA LEU A 399 23.07 -7.83 11.85
C LEU A 399 24.13 -6.93 11.20
N ALA A 400 25.10 -7.53 10.50
CA ALA A 400 26.07 -6.80 9.70
C ALA A 400 25.42 -6.25 8.41
N PRO A 401 25.88 -5.12 7.84
CA PRO A 401 25.38 -4.65 6.56
C PRO A 401 25.76 -5.60 5.42
N VAL A 402 25.08 -5.49 4.28
CA VAL A 402 25.49 -6.16 3.04
C VAL A 402 26.83 -5.61 2.54
N GLU A 403 27.60 -6.44 1.84
CA GLU A 403 28.90 -6.06 1.27
C GLU A 403 28.81 -5.93 -0.26
N ASP A 404 29.74 -5.20 -0.87
CA ASP A 404 29.91 -5.13 -2.34
C ASP A 404 28.63 -4.78 -3.14
N LEU A 405 27.77 -3.88 -2.62
CA LEU A 405 26.58 -3.43 -3.34
C LEU A 405 26.97 -2.79 -4.68
N ALA A 406 26.52 -3.40 -5.77
CA ALA A 406 26.75 -2.96 -7.13
C ALA A 406 25.45 -2.99 -7.95
N LEU A 407 25.27 -1.96 -8.78
CA LEU A 407 24.11 -1.77 -9.63
C LEU A 407 24.53 -1.84 -11.10
N VAL A 408 23.75 -2.53 -11.92
CA VAL A 408 23.93 -2.59 -13.37
C VAL A 408 22.60 -2.27 -14.04
N SER A 409 22.56 -1.24 -14.88
CA SER A 409 21.38 -0.94 -15.70
C SER A 409 21.34 -1.95 -16.83
N GLU A 410 20.29 -2.77 -16.88
CA GLU A 410 20.11 -3.79 -17.93
C GLU A 410 19.26 -3.24 -19.09
N SER A 411 18.30 -2.39 -18.76
CA SER A 411 17.45 -1.66 -19.70
C SER A 411 17.09 -0.30 -19.11
N PHE A 412 16.14 0.40 -19.75
CA PHE A 412 15.65 1.68 -19.27
C PHE A 412 14.77 1.56 -18.01
N ASP A 413 14.16 0.39 -17.81
CA ASP A 413 13.17 0.09 -16.77
C ASP A 413 13.64 -0.97 -15.77
N ARG A 414 14.84 -1.54 -15.95
CA ARG A 414 15.39 -2.61 -15.12
C ARG A 414 16.82 -2.34 -14.68
N VAL A 415 17.05 -2.59 -13.40
CA VAL A 415 18.38 -2.55 -12.77
C VAL A 415 18.61 -3.88 -12.07
N GLN A 416 19.73 -4.52 -12.39
CA GLN A 416 20.25 -5.63 -11.61
C GLN A 416 20.97 -5.09 -10.38
N VAL A 417 20.55 -5.57 -9.21
CA VAL A 417 21.10 -5.23 -7.90
C VAL A 417 21.83 -6.44 -7.37
N SER A 418 23.14 -6.32 -7.20
CA SER A 418 24.00 -7.38 -6.70
C SER A 418 24.71 -6.95 -5.41
N PHE A 419 24.78 -7.84 -4.44
CA PHE A 419 25.41 -7.60 -3.15
C PHE A 419 25.82 -8.92 -2.51
N ARG A 420 26.64 -8.87 -1.48
CA ARG A 420 27.04 -10.04 -0.70
C ARG A 420 26.37 -10.02 0.67
N LEU A 421 25.67 -11.11 1.00
CA LEU A 421 25.20 -11.38 2.35
C LEU A 421 26.36 -11.87 3.20
N PRO A 422 26.62 -11.24 4.37
CA PRO A 422 27.62 -11.73 5.30
C PRO A 422 27.18 -13.10 5.87
N PRO A 423 28.12 -13.94 6.32
CA PRO A 423 27.77 -15.19 6.99
C PRO A 423 26.91 -14.91 8.23
N PRO A 424 25.90 -15.75 8.52
CA PRO A 424 25.02 -15.54 9.66
C PRO A 424 25.82 -15.57 10.97
N ALA A 425 25.53 -14.63 11.86
CA ALA A 425 26.19 -14.56 13.16
C ALA A 425 25.76 -15.73 14.07
N ASP A 426 24.52 -16.19 13.92
CA ASP A 426 24.00 -17.43 14.49
C ASP A 426 23.44 -18.31 13.35
N PRO A 427 24.02 -19.49 13.06
CA PRO A 427 23.58 -20.35 11.97
C PRO A 427 22.20 -21.00 12.20
N THR A 428 21.63 -20.89 13.40
CA THR A 428 20.28 -21.38 13.70
C THR A 428 19.18 -20.41 13.27
N ILE A 429 19.53 -19.13 13.07
CA ILE A 429 18.58 -18.10 12.64
C ILE A 429 18.65 -17.98 11.11
N ALA A 430 17.55 -18.31 10.44
CA ALA A 430 17.46 -18.25 8.99
C ALA A 430 17.23 -16.81 8.50
N LEU A 431 17.77 -16.50 7.32
CA LEU A 431 17.36 -15.34 6.53
C LEU A 431 15.85 -15.44 6.25
N LYS A 432 15.12 -14.34 6.46
CA LYS A 432 13.71 -14.24 6.09
C LYS A 432 13.58 -13.64 4.70
N GLU A 433 14.13 -12.45 4.51
CA GLU A 433 13.96 -11.69 3.27
C GLU A 433 15.06 -10.65 3.06
N VAL A 434 15.19 -10.22 1.80
CA VAL A 434 15.93 -9.03 1.40
C VAL A 434 14.92 -7.96 0.98
N GLN A 435 15.15 -6.74 1.44
CA GLN A 435 14.38 -5.56 1.07
C GLN A 435 15.26 -4.63 0.24
N VAL A 436 14.79 -4.31 -0.96
CA VAL A 436 15.41 -3.34 -1.86
C VAL A 436 14.49 -2.14 -2.00
N TYR A 437 15.03 -0.96 -1.71
CA TYR A 437 14.34 0.31 -1.82
C TYR A 437 14.86 1.05 -3.04
N SER A 438 13.97 1.65 -3.83
CA SER A 438 14.34 2.47 -4.98
C SER A 438 13.55 3.78 -4.99
N ILE A 439 14.22 4.88 -5.31
CA ILE A 439 13.56 6.18 -5.46
C ILE A 439 14.23 7.02 -6.54
N ALA A 440 13.43 7.65 -7.39
CA ALA A 440 13.90 8.59 -8.40
C ALA A 440 14.31 9.90 -7.71
N SER A 441 15.60 10.07 -7.45
CA SER A 441 16.13 11.23 -6.76
C SER A 441 17.62 11.44 -7.03
N ASN A 442 18.01 12.71 -7.11
CA ASN A 442 19.41 13.11 -7.14
C ASN A 442 20.01 13.21 -5.73
N ALA A 443 19.18 13.29 -4.69
CA ALA A 443 19.63 13.30 -3.29
C ALA A 443 19.82 11.86 -2.80
N PRO A 444 20.85 11.57 -1.96
CA PRO A 444 21.04 10.24 -1.39
C PRO A 444 19.82 9.73 -0.62
N LEU A 445 19.57 8.43 -0.70
CA LEU A 445 18.51 7.78 0.08
C LEU A 445 18.95 7.68 1.55
N THR A 446 18.17 8.25 2.46
CA THR A 446 18.36 8.20 3.91
C THR A 446 17.27 7.35 4.57
N GLU A 447 17.41 6.98 5.84
CA GLU A 447 16.35 6.29 6.58
C GLU A 447 15.02 7.06 6.58
N GLU A 448 15.10 8.39 6.66
CA GLU A 448 13.95 9.30 6.66
C GLU A 448 13.19 9.31 5.32
N LEU A 449 13.84 8.89 4.22
CA LEU A 449 13.24 8.84 2.88
C LEU A 449 12.77 7.43 2.49
N LEU A 450 12.94 6.42 3.36
CA LEU A 450 12.47 5.06 3.06
C LEU A 450 10.95 5.00 2.87
N GLY A 451 10.21 5.82 3.60
CA GLY A 451 8.76 5.92 3.45
C GLY A 451 8.31 6.37 2.08
N ALA A 452 9.11 7.21 1.41
CA ALA A 452 8.85 7.66 0.06
C ALA A 452 9.34 6.67 -1.01
N ALA A 453 10.35 5.84 -0.69
CA ALA A 453 10.99 4.94 -1.65
C ALA A 453 10.10 3.73 -1.97
N HIS A 454 10.04 3.31 -3.23
CA HIS A 454 9.39 2.05 -3.61
C HIS A 454 10.10 0.87 -2.93
N GLN A 455 9.35 -0.05 -2.33
CA GLN A 455 9.90 -1.24 -1.69
C GLN A 455 9.62 -2.47 -2.54
N SER A 456 10.68 -3.20 -2.86
CA SER A 456 10.65 -4.58 -3.38
C SER A 456 11.17 -5.52 -2.30
N THR A 457 10.51 -6.66 -2.12
CA THR A 457 10.87 -7.65 -1.09
C THR A 457 11.04 -9.01 -1.74
N PHE A 458 12.11 -9.71 -1.37
CA PHE A 458 12.47 -11.03 -1.88
C PHE A 458 12.60 -11.99 -0.70
N ALA A 459 11.72 -12.98 -0.62
CA ALA A 459 11.80 -14.00 0.41
C ALA A 459 13.06 -14.86 0.22
N ALA A 460 13.60 -15.42 1.30
CA ALA A 460 14.82 -16.25 1.24
C ALA A 460 14.71 -17.42 0.24
N GLY A 461 13.51 -17.98 0.04
CA GLY A 461 13.26 -19.04 -0.94
C GLY A 461 13.29 -18.59 -2.41
N GLU A 462 13.19 -17.29 -2.67
CA GLU A 462 13.26 -16.69 -4.01
C GLU A 462 14.70 -16.33 -4.41
N LEU A 463 15.61 -16.25 -3.43
CA LEU A 463 16.99 -15.90 -3.65
C LEU A 463 17.79 -17.09 -4.19
N ASN A 464 18.79 -16.78 -5.02
CA ASN A 464 19.75 -17.76 -5.54
C ASN A 464 20.61 -18.40 -4.43
N THR A 465 20.81 -17.69 -3.33
CA THR A 465 21.55 -18.11 -2.14
C THR A 465 21.11 -17.29 -0.93
N THR A 466 21.29 -17.85 0.26
CA THR A 466 21.06 -17.16 1.54
C THR A 466 22.37 -16.67 2.18
N GLU A 467 23.51 -16.91 1.54
CA GLU A 467 24.84 -16.44 1.94
C GLU A 467 25.71 -16.10 0.70
N GLY A 468 26.64 -15.15 0.84
CA GLY A 468 27.50 -14.76 -0.28
C GLY A 468 26.76 -13.95 -1.35
N LEU A 469 27.11 -14.12 -2.63
CA LEU A 469 26.65 -13.25 -3.70
C LEU A 469 25.18 -13.48 -4.07
N VAL A 470 24.35 -12.48 -3.79
CA VAL A 470 22.95 -12.39 -4.18
C VAL A 470 22.82 -11.43 -5.36
N SER A 471 21.94 -11.75 -6.30
CA SER A 471 21.58 -10.87 -7.41
C SER A 471 20.07 -10.91 -7.60
N VAL A 472 19.44 -9.74 -7.57
CA VAL A 472 18.01 -9.55 -7.80
C VAL A 472 17.79 -8.51 -8.89
N GLU A 473 16.66 -8.59 -9.59
CA GLU A 473 16.27 -7.63 -10.61
C GLU A 473 15.20 -6.71 -10.04
N ILE A 474 15.36 -5.40 -10.22
CA ILE A 474 14.34 -4.40 -9.90
C ILE A 474 13.84 -3.81 -11.22
N GLY A 475 12.58 -4.08 -11.52
CA GLY A 475 11.87 -3.57 -12.69
C GLY A 475 10.96 -2.37 -12.38
N GLU A 476 10.08 -2.05 -13.33
CA GLU A 476 9.06 -1.00 -13.22
C GLU A 476 9.64 0.42 -12.98
N LEU A 477 10.87 0.64 -13.43
CA LEU A 477 11.59 1.91 -13.31
C LEU A 477 11.34 2.81 -14.53
N TRP A 478 11.59 4.10 -14.34
CA TRP A 478 11.59 5.10 -15.41
C TRP A 478 12.95 5.17 -16.11
N GLY A 479 12.94 5.35 -17.43
CA GLY A 479 14.16 5.49 -18.24
C GLY A 479 14.74 6.90 -18.23
N ASP A 480 16.08 7.00 -18.23
CA ASP A 480 16.84 8.26 -18.13
C ASP A 480 16.62 9.01 -16.80
N TYR A 481 16.46 8.26 -15.70
CA TYR A 481 16.34 8.79 -14.34
C TYR A 481 17.50 8.33 -13.46
N THR A 482 17.96 9.23 -12.60
CA THR A 482 18.86 8.86 -11.50
C THR A 482 18.05 8.28 -10.35
N TYR A 483 18.33 7.02 -10.03
CA TYR A 483 17.76 6.31 -8.90
C TYR A 483 18.78 6.17 -7.78
N GLN A 484 18.30 6.36 -6.55
CA GLN A 484 18.96 5.85 -5.36
C GLN A 484 18.36 4.49 -5.03
N PHE A 485 19.23 3.54 -4.72
CA PHE A 485 18.89 2.23 -4.18
C PHE A 485 19.40 2.09 -2.75
N ALA A 486 18.65 1.42 -1.90
CA ALA A 486 19.14 0.92 -0.63
C ALA A 486 18.79 -0.55 -0.46
N VAL A 487 19.70 -1.31 0.15
CA VAL A 487 19.49 -2.73 0.46
C VAL A 487 19.66 -2.95 1.96
N ARG A 488 18.74 -3.71 2.53
CA ARG A 488 18.90 -4.36 3.84
C ARG A 488 18.28 -5.75 3.80
N TYR A 489 18.60 -6.57 4.79
CA TYR A 489 17.98 -7.86 4.97
C TYR A 489 17.42 -8.01 6.38
N GLU A 490 16.42 -8.88 6.50
CA GLU A 490 15.75 -9.23 7.75
C GLU A 490 15.88 -10.72 7.98
N ASP A 491 16.13 -11.12 9.22
CA ASP A 491 16.14 -12.53 9.63
C ASP A 491 14.78 -12.97 10.19
N ALA A 492 14.64 -14.26 10.49
CA ALA A 492 13.41 -14.82 11.06
C ALA A 492 13.03 -14.20 12.42
N CYS A 493 13.96 -13.53 13.09
CA CYS A 493 13.77 -12.88 14.39
C CYS A 493 13.56 -11.37 14.29
N THR A 494 13.28 -10.85 13.09
CA THR A 494 13.01 -9.42 12.81
C THR A 494 14.20 -8.50 12.99
N ASN A 495 15.40 -9.05 13.16
CA ASN A 495 16.59 -8.24 13.19
C ASN A 495 16.84 -7.70 11.78
N ARG A 496 17.23 -6.44 11.68
CA ARG A 496 17.47 -5.75 10.42
C ARG A 496 18.92 -5.34 10.30
N SER A 497 19.51 -5.58 9.15
CA SER A 497 20.84 -5.02 8.84
C SER A 497 20.76 -3.50 8.67
N PRO A 498 21.87 -2.77 8.92
CA PRO A 498 21.99 -1.40 8.45
C PRO A 498 21.79 -1.31 6.93
N LEU A 499 21.28 -0.16 6.47
CA LEU A 499 21.11 0.11 5.04
C LEU A 499 22.46 0.32 4.35
N VAL A 500 22.57 -0.19 3.14
CA VAL A 500 23.67 0.13 2.21
C VAL A 500 23.07 0.73 0.96
N THR A 501 23.58 1.89 0.56
CA THR A 501 23.01 2.67 -0.54
C THR A 501 23.95 2.70 -1.74
N ALA A 502 23.38 2.72 -2.94
CA ALA A 502 24.09 2.97 -4.19
C ALA A 502 23.19 3.78 -5.13
N GLN A 503 23.78 4.38 -6.16
CA GLN A 503 23.02 5.14 -7.16
C GLN A 503 23.36 4.67 -8.57
N ILE A 504 22.39 4.77 -9.46
CA ILE A 504 22.57 4.50 -10.89
C ILE A 504 21.64 5.40 -11.69
N THR A 505 22.00 5.69 -12.93
CA THR A 505 21.08 6.30 -13.89
C THR A 505 20.66 5.21 -14.88
N THR A 506 19.35 4.98 -14.99
CA THR A 506 18.79 4.00 -15.92
C THR A 506 19.08 4.39 -17.37
N GLU A 507 19.12 3.41 -18.27
CA GLU A 507 19.26 3.72 -19.69
C GLU A 507 18.13 4.63 -20.18
N ALA A 508 18.40 5.41 -21.22
CA ALA A 508 17.35 6.19 -21.83
C ALA A 508 16.30 5.28 -22.46
N GLN A 509 15.02 5.52 -22.14
CA GLN A 509 13.91 4.83 -22.78
C GLN A 509 13.96 5.12 -24.28
N LYS A 510 14.33 4.10 -25.05
CA LYS A 510 14.27 4.14 -26.51
C LYS A 510 12.81 3.99 -26.89
N PHE A 511 12.05 5.08 -26.85
CA PHE A 511 10.90 5.17 -27.73
C PHE A 511 11.43 4.86 -29.12
N GLN A 512 10.73 4.01 -29.88
CA GLN A 512 10.80 4.13 -31.32
C GLN A 512 10.53 5.60 -31.58
N THR A 513 11.57 6.39 -31.85
CA THR A 513 11.42 7.72 -32.40
C THR A 513 10.89 7.47 -33.80
N VAL A 514 9.63 7.08 -33.89
CA VAL A 514 8.84 7.41 -35.04
C VAL A 514 8.90 8.92 -35.03
N ASP A 515 9.45 9.56 -36.05
CA ASP A 515 9.54 11.00 -36.19
C ASP A 515 8.13 11.66 -36.18
N THR A 516 7.36 11.56 -35.08
CA THR A 516 5.87 11.55 -35.00
C THR A 516 5.32 12.64 -34.10
N PHE A 517 5.21 13.85 -34.63
CA PHE A 517 4.19 14.76 -34.12
C PHE A 517 3.16 15.09 -35.21
N CYS A 518 1.90 14.87 -34.87
CA CYS A 518 0.78 15.54 -35.53
C CYS A 518 0.28 16.60 -34.54
N PHE A 519 1.13 17.60 -34.25
CA PHE A 519 0.91 18.66 -33.25
C PHE A 519 -0.52 19.23 -33.21
N LEU A 520 -1.11 19.58 -34.35
CA LEU A 520 -2.48 20.11 -34.39
C LEU A 520 -3.54 19.06 -34.04
N ALA A 521 -3.33 17.82 -34.47
CA ALA A 521 -4.24 16.72 -34.18
C ALA A 521 -4.17 16.35 -32.69
N THR A 522 -2.96 16.27 -32.15
CA THR A 522 -2.76 16.07 -30.71
C THR A 522 -3.35 17.20 -29.88
N ALA A 523 -3.23 18.46 -30.32
CA ALA A 523 -3.88 19.58 -29.65
C ALA A 523 -5.42 19.55 -29.76
N ALA A 524 -5.98 18.96 -30.82
CA ALA A 524 -7.43 18.89 -31.03
C ALA A 524 -8.09 17.76 -30.24
N TRP A 525 -7.47 16.58 -30.23
CA TRP A 525 -7.99 15.36 -29.57
C TRP A 525 -7.31 15.06 -28.23
N GLY A 526 -6.36 15.88 -27.82
CA GLY A 526 -5.83 15.88 -26.47
C GLY A 526 -4.81 14.81 -26.14
N ALA A 527 -4.76 13.72 -26.89
CA ALA A 527 -3.77 12.67 -26.72
C ALA A 527 -3.13 12.30 -28.07
N PRO A 528 -1.80 12.08 -28.13
CA PRO A 528 -1.14 11.69 -29.37
C PRO A 528 -1.49 10.27 -29.84
N TRP A 529 -2.15 9.46 -29.02
CA TRP A 529 -2.45 8.05 -29.29
C TRP A 529 -3.92 7.76 -29.62
N THR A 530 -4.76 8.79 -29.84
CA THR A 530 -6.14 8.58 -30.33
C THR A 530 -6.17 7.95 -31.73
N ALA A 531 -7.23 7.21 -32.05
CA ALA A 531 -7.39 6.54 -33.35
C ALA A 531 -7.23 7.49 -34.54
N GLN A 532 -7.75 8.71 -34.42
CA GLN A 532 -7.64 9.78 -35.42
C GLN A 532 -6.18 10.20 -35.63
N VAL A 533 -5.44 10.43 -34.53
CA VAL A 533 -4.04 10.86 -34.59
C VAL A 533 -3.16 9.72 -35.11
N ALA A 534 -3.42 8.48 -34.67
CA ALA A 534 -2.75 7.29 -35.15
C ALA A 534 -2.94 7.09 -36.67
N ALA A 535 -4.17 7.19 -37.16
CA ALA A 535 -4.46 7.07 -38.59
C ALA A 535 -3.79 8.15 -39.44
N LEU A 536 -3.79 9.40 -38.97
CA LEU A 536 -3.08 10.50 -39.64
C LEU A 536 -1.56 10.25 -39.69
N ARG A 537 -0.99 9.64 -38.64
CA ARG A 537 0.43 9.25 -38.61
C ARG A 537 0.73 8.13 -39.59
N THR A 538 -0.06 7.06 -39.59
CA THR A 538 0.07 5.96 -40.55
C THR A 538 -0.07 6.46 -41.97
N PHE A 539 -1.07 7.32 -42.24
CA PHE A 539 -1.24 7.94 -43.55
C PHE A 539 -0.02 8.77 -43.98
N ARG A 540 0.54 9.56 -43.04
CA ARG A 540 1.76 10.31 -43.29
C ARG A 540 2.93 9.40 -43.61
N ASP A 541 3.10 8.33 -42.85
CA ASP A 541 4.24 7.43 -42.96
C ASP A 541 4.19 6.57 -44.22
N ASP A 542 3.02 6.05 -44.57
CA ASP A 542 2.86 5.13 -45.69
C ASP A 542 2.62 5.85 -47.03
N PHE A 543 1.98 7.03 -47.00
CA PHE A 543 1.59 7.74 -48.23
C PHE A 543 2.32 9.08 -48.42
N LEU A 544 2.54 9.88 -47.37
CA LEU A 544 3.18 11.19 -47.55
C LEU A 544 4.71 11.11 -47.63
N LYS A 545 5.35 10.26 -46.81
CA LYS A 545 6.82 10.09 -46.86
C LYS A 545 7.30 9.41 -48.15
N THR A 546 6.43 8.71 -48.86
CA THR A 546 6.76 7.99 -50.10
C THR A 546 6.78 8.89 -51.34
N SER A 547 6.40 10.18 -51.23
CA SER A 547 6.42 11.13 -52.35
C SER A 547 7.16 12.43 -52.01
N PRO A 548 7.92 13.04 -52.96
CA PRO A 548 8.62 14.31 -52.73
C PRO A 548 7.69 15.45 -52.28
N THR A 549 6.51 15.55 -52.88
CA THR A 549 5.49 16.55 -52.50
C THR A 549 4.93 16.32 -51.10
N GLY A 550 4.73 15.06 -50.72
CA GLY A 550 4.28 14.72 -49.36
C GLY A 550 5.35 15.04 -48.31
N VAL A 551 6.63 14.84 -48.62
CA VAL A 551 7.75 15.25 -47.75
C VAL A 551 7.79 16.77 -47.55
N ASP A 552 7.57 17.56 -48.60
CA ASP A 552 7.53 19.03 -48.47
C ASP A 552 6.32 19.51 -47.67
N LEU A 553 5.16 18.85 -47.81
CA LEU A 553 3.99 19.11 -46.97
C LEU A 553 4.27 18.81 -45.49
N ILE A 554 4.94 17.69 -45.19
CA ILE A 554 5.35 17.33 -43.83
C ILE A 554 6.29 18.40 -43.25
N ARG A 555 7.28 18.87 -44.03
CA ARG A 555 8.21 19.93 -43.59
C ARG A 555 7.47 21.22 -43.30
N PHE A 556 6.56 21.63 -44.18
CA PHE A 556 5.75 22.83 -43.96
C PHE A 556 4.90 22.70 -42.70
N TYR A 557 4.24 21.56 -42.52
CA TYR A 557 3.46 21.26 -41.32
C TYR A 557 4.31 21.39 -40.06
N TYR A 558 5.50 20.79 -40.03
CA TYR A 558 6.38 20.82 -38.87
C TYR A 558 6.97 22.19 -38.56
N ALA A 559 7.21 23.02 -39.58
CA ALA A 559 7.72 24.37 -39.37
C ALA A 559 6.68 25.32 -38.73
N HIS A 560 5.38 25.07 -38.94
CA HIS A 560 4.32 26.04 -38.58
C HIS A 560 3.30 25.53 -37.57
N SER A 561 3.11 24.22 -37.44
CA SER A 561 2.10 23.66 -36.53
C SER A 561 2.39 23.81 -35.03
N PRO A 562 3.65 23.75 -34.51
CA PRO A 562 3.89 23.82 -33.07
C PRO A 562 3.36 25.08 -32.35
N PRO A 563 3.56 26.32 -32.85
CA PRO A 563 2.99 27.49 -32.19
C PRO A 563 1.47 27.51 -32.23
N LEU A 564 0.85 27.04 -33.32
CA LEU A 564 -0.61 26.99 -33.44
C LEU A 564 -1.21 25.90 -32.53
N ALA A 565 -0.57 24.75 -32.44
CA ALA A 565 -0.96 23.67 -31.54
C ALA A 565 -0.98 24.12 -30.07
N ARG A 566 0.01 24.91 -29.65
CA ARG A 566 0.05 25.48 -28.29
C ARG A 566 -1.12 26.42 -27.99
N VAL A 567 -1.61 27.14 -29.00
CA VAL A 567 -2.79 28.02 -28.84
C VAL A 567 -4.08 27.20 -28.81
N ILE A 568 -4.20 26.20 -29.70
CA ILE A 568 -5.37 25.32 -29.75
C ILE A 568 -5.50 24.53 -28.45
N ALA A 569 -4.41 23.95 -27.94
CA ALA A 569 -4.44 23.06 -26.79
C ALA A 569 -5.02 23.72 -25.52
N ARG A 570 -4.88 25.05 -25.39
CA ARG A 570 -5.27 25.85 -24.20
C ARG A 570 -6.70 26.37 -24.22
N GLU A 571 -7.42 26.22 -25.32
CA GLU A 571 -8.71 26.89 -25.54
C GLU A 571 -9.76 25.86 -25.99
N PRO A 572 -10.72 25.46 -25.14
CA PRO A 572 -11.70 24.40 -25.44
C PRO A 572 -12.45 24.63 -26.76
N LEU A 573 -12.80 25.88 -27.06
CA LEU A 573 -13.48 26.25 -28.31
C LEU A 573 -12.59 26.05 -29.55
N LEU A 574 -11.28 26.36 -29.45
CA LEU A 574 -10.34 26.13 -30.54
C LEU A 574 -10.06 24.65 -30.75
N ARG A 575 -10.02 23.84 -29.68
CA ARG A 575 -9.94 22.37 -29.76
C ARG A 575 -11.14 21.80 -30.53
N GLY A 576 -12.35 22.24 -30.17
CA GLY A 576 -13.58 21.86 -30.86
C GLY A 576 -13.56 22.21 -32.35
N LEU A 577 -13.15 23.44 -32.70
CA LEU A 577 -13.00 23.86 -34.09
C LEU A 577 -11.92 23.07 -34.84
N ALA A 578 -10.79 22.78 -34.18
CA ALA A 578 -9.73 21.97 -34.75
C ALA A 578 -10.20 20.54 -35.03
N ARG A 579 -10.99 19.93 -34.12
CA ARG A 579 -11.65 18.63 -34.35
C ARG A 579 -12.55 18.70 -35.58
N VAL A 580 -13.41 19.71 -35.70
CA VAL A 580 -14.30 19.87 -36.87
C VAL A 580 -13.52 19.96 -38.19
N VAL A 581 -12.40 20.68 -38.20
CA VAL A 581 -11.56 20.85 -39.40
C VAL A 581 -10.79 19.57 -39.74
N LEU A 582 -10.26 18.89 -38.73
CA LEU A 582 -9.38 17.73 -38.92
C LEU A 582 -10.14 16.41 -39.07
N GLN A 583 -11.37 16.30 -38.56
CA GLN A 583 -12.15 15.06 -38.56
C GLN A 583 -12.32 14.44 -39.95
N PRO A 584 -12.71 15.19 -41.01
CA PRO A 584 -12.85 14.59 -42.35
C PRO A 584 -11.54 14.03 -42.90
N VAL A 585 -10.40 14.64 -42.53
CA VAL A 585 -9.08 14.18 -42.95
C VAL A 585 -8.66 12.94 -42.16
N ALA A 586 -8.96 12.90 -40.86
CA ALA A 586 -8.73 11.73 -40.02
C ALA A 586 -9.58 10.54 -40.47
N ASP A 587 -10.85 10.75 -40.80
CA ASP A 587 -11.73 9.69 -41.31
C ASP A 587 -11.23 9.14 -42.66
N ALA A 588 -10.80 10.02 -43.55
CA ALA A 588 -10.19 9.62 -44.82
C ALA A 588 -8.88 8.84 -44.62
N ALA A 589 -8.04 9.26 -43.67
CA ALA A 589 -6.83 8.55 -43.30
C ALA A 589 -7.15 7.16 -42.72
N LEU A 590 -8.10 7.07 -41.80
CA LEU A 590 -8.60 5.81 -41.23
C LEU A 590 -9.04 4.84 -42.32
N LEU A 591 -9.85 5.30 -43.28
CA LEU A 591 -10.30 4.49 -44.41
C LEU A 591 -9.14 4.04 -45.31
N ALA A 592 -8.16 4.91 -45.54
CA ALA A 592 -6.99 4.60 -46.37
C ALA A 592 -6.02 3.61 -45.70
N THR A 593 -5.96 3.61 -44.37
CA THR A 593 -5.04 2.77 -43.59
C THR A 593 -5.67 1.49 -43.04
N ALA A 594 -7.00 1.34 -43.11
CA ALA A 594 -7.73 0.17 -42.62
C ALA A 594 -7.57 -1.12 -43.48
N GLY A 595 -6.82 -1.06 -44.58
CA GLY A 595 -6.57 -2.19 -45.48
C GLY A 595 -5.10 -2.57 -45.67
N GLY A 596 -4.21 -2.08 -44.79
CA GLY A 596 -2.75 -2.30 -44.83
C GLY A 596 -2.30 -3.43 -43.92
#